data_AF-A0A7I8W7N2-F1
#
_entry.id   AF-A0A7I8W7N2-F1
#
_cell.length_a   1.000
_cell.length_b   1.000
_cell.length_c   1.000
_cell.angle_alpha   90.00
_cell.angle_beta   90.00
_cell.angle_gamma   90.00
#
_symmetry.space_group_name_H-M   'P 1'
#
loop_
_entity.id
_entity.type
_entity.pdbx_description
1 polymer ?
#
loop_
_entity_poly.entity_id
_entity_poly.type
_entity_poly.pdbx_seq_one_letter_code
_entity_poly.pdbx_strand_id
1 'polypeptide(L)'
;MIYFDRIEVVNLLARNAVHDVVRNYTADYDKTLIYDKIHHELNQFCSVHNLHEVYIDLFDQIDENLKIALQKDLTNMAPGLFIQSVRVTKPKIPEQIRKNYELMESEKTKLLIAVEKQKVVEREAETDRKRALIEAEKVSQVSKIQWEQKVMEKESQKKISMIEDETYRAKQKAIADAAFYTKQKEADANKIIFTREYLEVKKFEAISKNNKIYFGNNIPNMFIDSNAAFANLEESNKKGK
;
A
#
# COMPACT_ATOMS: atom_id res chain seq x y z
N MET A 1 1.33 -37.40 52.41
CA MET A 1 0.39 -36.53 53.14
C MET A 1 0.94 -35.12 53.06
N ILE A 2 0.10 -34.13 52.74
CA ILE A 2 0.51 -32.72 52.63
C ILE A 2 0.54 -32.14 54.05
N TYR A 3 1.55 -31.34 54.37
CA TYR A 3 1.65 -30.67 55.66
C TYR A 3 2.01 -29.20 55.47
N PHE A 4 1.54 -28.39 56.41
CA PHE A 4 1.78 -26.96 56.48
C PHE A 4 2.81 -26.73 57.57
N ASP A 5 3.95 -26.15 57.19
CA ASP A 5 5.10 -26.00 58.09
C ASP A 5 4.89 -24.93 59.15
N ARG A 6 4.29 -23.81 58.75
CA ARG A 6 4.06 -22.65 59.63
C ARG A 6 2.73 -22.01 59.30
N ILE A 7 1.98 -21.73 60.35
CA ILE A 7 0.76 -20.95 60.31
C ILE A 7 0.92 -19.84 61.34
N GLU A 8 0.82 -18.61 60.88
CA GLU A 8 0.96 -17.41 61.71
C GLU A 8 -0.42 -16.80 61.91
N VAL A 9 -0.80 -16.60 63.16
CA VAL A 9 -2.08 -15.99 63.52
C VAL A 9 -1.82 -14.82 64.45
N VAL A 10 -2.37 -13.67 64.10
CA VAL A 10 -2.34 -12.47 64.95
C VAL A 10 -3.71 -12.32 65.58
N ASN A 11 -3.77 -12.48 66.90
CA ASN A 11 -4.99 -12.35 67.69
C ASN A 11 -4.92 -11.16 68.65
N LEU A 12 -6.09 -10.59 68.96
CA LEU A 12 -6.29 -9.51 69.91
C LEU A 12 -7.36 -9.92 70.90
N LEU A 13 -7.01 -9.99 72.19
CA LEU A 13 -7.94 -10.26 73.27
C LEU A 13 -8.36 -8.94 73.95
N ALA A 14 -9.66 -8.66 73.95
CA ALA A 14 -10.21 -7.46 74.56
C ALA A 14 -10.14 -7.52 76.09
N ARG A 15 -9.75 -6.40 76.72
CA ARG A 15 -9.50 -6.31 78.18
C ARG A 15 -10.67 -6.78 79.04
N ASN A 16 -11.90 -6.53 78.59
CA ASN A 16 -13.13 -6.93 79.27
C ASN A 16 -13.37 -8.44 79.28
N ALA A 17 -12.86 -9.17 78.29
CA ALA A 17 -13.06 -10.62 78.14
C ALA A 17 -11.88 -11.47 78.66
N VAL A 18 -10.76 -10.83 79.06
CA VAL A 18 -9.54 -11.55 79.48
C VAL A 18 -9.79 -12.52 80.62
N HIS A 19 -10.51 -12.07 81.67
CA HIS A 19 -10.74 -12.88 82.86
C HIS A 19 -11.56 -14.15 82.54
N ASP A 20 -12.61 -14.01 81.72
CA ASP A 20 -13.51 -15.11 81.41
C ASP A 20 -12.88 -16.13 80.45
N VAL A 21 -12.12 -15.65 79.46
CA VAL A 21 -11.39 -16.53 78.52
C VAL A 21 -10.30 -17.31 79.25
N VAL A 22 -9.50 -16.67 80.10
CA VAL A 22 -8.42 -17.34 80.85
C VAL A 22 -8.99 -18.31 81.89
N ARG A 23 -10.13 -18.00 82.51
CA ARG A 23 -10.79 -18.89 83.46
C ARG A 23 -11.33 -20.16 82.81
N ASN A 24 -11.88 -20.05 81.60
CA ASN A 24 -12.52 -21.18 80.90
C ASN A 24 -11.52 -22.00 80.07
N TYR A 25 -10.52 -21.36 79.46
CA TYR A 25 -9.61 -21.97 78.48
C TYR A 25 -8.13 -21.93 78.88
N THR A 26 -7.82 -21.51 80.11
CA THR A 26 -6.46 -21.37 80.68
C THR A 26 -5.63 -20.25 80.02
N ALA A 27 -4.37 -20.10 80.45
CA ALA A 27 -3.45 -19.11 79.89
C ALA A 27 -3.06 -19.41 78.43
N ASP A 28 -3.04 -20.70 78.05
CA ASP A 28 -2.71 -21.20 76.71
C ASP A 28 -3.98 -21.38 75.85
N TYR A 29 -4.91 -20.42 75.93
CA TYR A 29 -6.18 -20.48 75.18
C TYR A 29 -5.97 -20.52 73.66
N ASP A 30 -4.83 -20.02 73.18
CA ASP A 30 -4.43 -19.96 71.77
C ASP A 30 -4.26 -21.35 71.15
N LYS A 31 -3.67 -22.31 71.87
CA LYS A 31 -3.50 -23.68 71.38
C LYS A 31 -4.84 -24.34 71.09
N THR A 32 -5.75 -24.32 72.06
CA THR A 32 -7.02 -25.04 71.97
C THR A 32 -8.06 -24.33 71.11
N LEU A 33 -8.12 -22.99 71.15
CA LEU A 33 -9.15 -22.24 70.42
C LEU A 33 -8.72 -21.87 68.99
N ILE A 34 -7.41 -21.73 68.75
CA ILE A 34 -6.89 -21.24 67.46
C ILE A 34 -6.17 -22.37 66.72
N TYR A 35 -5.09 -22.92 67.28
CA TYR A 35 -4.24 -23.86 66.53
C TYR A 35 -4.93 -25.19 66.22
N ASP A 36 -5.57 -25.82 67.21
CA ASP A 36 -6.30 -27.08 67.00
C ASP A 36 -7.41 -26.91 65.96
N LYS A 37 -8.10 -25.77 66.02
CA LYS A 37 -9.20 -25.45 65.11
C LYS A 37 -8.73 -25.18 63.68
N ILE A 38 -7.60 -24.48 63.51
CA ILE A 38 -6.99 -24.26 62.20
C ILE A 38 -6.69 -25.57 61.50
N HIS A 39 -6.11 -26.54 62.21
CA HIS A 39 -5.81 -27.84 61.62
C HIS A 39 -7.07 -28.55 61.12
N HIS A 40 -8.17 -28.48 61.87
CA HIS A 40 -9.46 -29.03 61.43
C HIS A 40 -10.03 -28.33 60.19
N GLU A 41 -10.11 -27.00 60.20
CA GLU A 41 -10.63 -26.21 59.07
C GLU A 41 -9.79 -26.40 57.81
N LEU A 42 -8.47 -26.42 57.96
CA LEU A 42 -7.55 -26.60 56.84
C LEU A 42 -7.68 -28.01 56.24
N ASN A 43 -7.78 -29.04 57.08
CA ASN A 43 -8.00 -30.41 56.62
C ASN A 43 -9.36 -30.56 55.90
N GLN A 44 -10.39 -29.87 56.38
CA GLN A 44 -11.69 -29.82 55.70
C GLN A 44 -11.57 -29.14 54.33
N PHE A 45 -10.87 -28.00 54.25
CA PHE A 45 -10.63 -27.30 52.99
C PHE A 45 -9.86 -28.17 51.98
N CYS A 46 -8.82 -28.87 52.44
CA CYS A 46 -8.02 -29.79 51.62
C CYS A 46 -8.76 -31.06 51.21
N SER A 47 -9.86 -31.41 51.86
CA SER A 47 -10.68 -32.57 51.49
C SER A 47 -11.65 -32.28 50.35
N VAL A 48 -12.03 -31.01 50.17
CA VAL A 48 -12.97 -30.57 49.13
C VAL A 48 -12.25 -30.22 47.82
N HIS A 49 -11.01 -29.75 47.90
CA HIS A 49 -10.25 -29.23 46.75
C HIS A 49 -9.11 -30.13 46.33
N ASN A 50 -8.73 -30.06 45.05
CA ASN A 50 -7.56 -30.79 44.56
C ASN A 50 -6.25 -30.09 44.99
N LEU A 51 -5.17 -30.85 45.11
CA LEU A 51 -3.83 -30.34 45.44
C LEU A 51 -3.39 -29.20 44.52
N HIS A 52 -3.71 -29.29 43.23
CA HIS A 52 -3.40 -28.24 42.24
C HIS A 52 -4.11 -26.93 42.54
N GLU A 53 -5.43 -26.97 42.75
CA GLU A 53 -6.25 -25.80 43.03
C GLU A 53 -5.83 -25.13 44.35
N VAL A 54 -5.57 -25.93 45.39
CA VAL A 54 -5.09 -25.45 46.70
C VAL A 54 -3.71 -24.78 46.60
N TYR A 55 -2.83 -25.28 45.72
CA TYR A 55 -1.45 -24.81 45.63
C TYR A 55 -1.26 -23.57 44.74
N ILE A 56 -2.12 -23.39 43.74
CA ILE A 56 -1.97 -22.32 42.72
C ILE A 56 -3.11 -21.33 42.75
N ASP A 57 -4.35 -21.80 42.57
CA ASP A 57 -5.48 -20.92 42.26
C ASP A 57 -6.15 -20.35 43.51
N LEU A 58 -6.27 -21.17 44.55
CA LEU A 58 -7.04 -20.85 45.77
C LEU A 58 -6.16 -20.54 46.97
N PHE A 59 -4.83 -20.58 46.83
CA PHE A 59 -3.92 -20.38 47.95
C PHE A 59 -4.15 -19.04 48.67
N ASP A 60 -4.33 -17.96 47.90
CA ASP A 60 -4.58 -16.62 48.46
C ASP A 60 -5.96 -16.52 49.14
N GLN A 61 -6.91 -17.41 48.80
CA GLN A 61 -8.24 -17.44 49.40
C GLN A 61 -8.28 -18.22 50.72
N ILE A 62 -7.29 -19.10 50.96
CA ILE A 62 -7.23 -19.91 52.19
C ILE A 62 -7.08 -19.00 53.41
N ASP A 63 -6.23 -17.98 53.33
CA ASP A 63 -5.99 -17.04 54.43
C ASP A 63 -7.29 -16.32 54.86
N GLU A 64 -8.06 -15.79 53.90
CA GLU A 64 -9.32 -15.10 54.18
C GLU A 64 -10.42 -16.06 54.65
N ASN A 65 -10.54 -17.23 54.03
CA ASN A 65 -11.52 -18.23 54.44
C ASN A 65 -11.27 -18.73 55.87
N LEU A 66 -10.01 -18.99 56.23
CA LEU A 66 -9.63 -19.37 57.59
C LEU A 66 -9.91 -18.25 58.58
N LYS A 67 -9.58 -17.00 58.25
CA LYS A 67 -9.88 -15.85 59.10
C LYS A 67 -11.37 -15.74 59.41
N ILE A 68 -12.24 -15.87 58.40
CA ILE A 68 -13.69 -15.79 58.55
C ILE A 68 -14.22 -16.97 59.38
N ALA A 69 -13.79 -18.20 59.08
CA ALA A 69 -14.23 -19.40 59.78
C ALA A 69 -13.86 -19.36 61.27
N LEU A 70 -12.61 -19.02 61.57
CA LEU A 70 -12.15 -18.90 62.95
C LEU A 70 -12.86 -17.77 63.70
N GLN A 71 -13.03 -16.60 63.08
CA GLN A 71 -13.71 -15.47 63.74
C GLN A 71 -15.17 -15.82 64.06
N LYS A 72 -15.86 -16.54 63.17
CA LYS A 72 -17.24 -16.97 63.39
C LYS A 72 -17.35 -17.87 64.62
N ASP A 73 -16.44 -18.84 64.76
CA ASP A 73 -16.47 -19.78 65.87
C ASP A 73 -16.03 -19.12 67.19
N LEU A 74 -15.02 -18.25 67.15
CA LEU A 74 -14.59 -17.46 68.31
C LEU A 74 -15.68 -16.51 68.81
N THR A 75 -16.51 -15.97 67.93
CA THR A 75 -17.64 -15.12 68.33
C THR A 75 -18.64 -15.87 69.21
N ASN A 76 -18.78 -17.19 69.00
CA ASN A 76 -19.66 -18.04 69.81
C ASN A 76 -18.98 -18.57 71.08
N MET A 77 -17.72 -18.97 70.99
CA MET A 77 -17.00 -19.66 72.09
C MET A 77 -16.34 -18.72 73.09
N ALA A 78 -15.83 -17.58 72.61
CA ALA A 78 -15.03 -16.63 73.38
C ALA A 78 -15.30 -15.18 72.90
N PRO A 79 -16.44 -14.59 73.30
CA PRO A 79 -16.77 -13.22 72.90
C PRO A 79 -15.71 -12.25 73.41
N GLY A 80 -15.06 -11.52 72.51
CA GLY A 80 -13.98 -10.57 72.82
C GLY A 80 -12.58 -11.02 72.38
N LEU A 81 -12.44 -12.21 71.78
CA LEU A 81 -11.24 -12.61 71.04
C LEU A 81 -11.42 -12.32 69.54
N PHE A 82 -10.51 -11.51 68.98
CA PHE A 82 -10.55 -11.10 67.57
C PHE A 82 -9.30 -11.58 66.84
N ILE A 83 -9.48 -12.08 65.62
CA ILE A 83 -8.39 -12.44 64.72
C ILE A 83 -8.15 -11.28 63.77
N GLN A 84 -6.94 -10.73 63.80
CA GLN A 84 -6.55 -9.61 62.96
C GLN A 84 -6.13 -10.08 61.56
N SER A 85 -5.24 -11.07 61.52
CA SER A 85 -4.75 -11.69 60.28
C SER A 85 -4.33 -13.14 60.51
N VAL A 86 -4.53 -13.95 59.48
CA VAL A 86 -4.03 -15.32 59.39
C VAL A 86 -3.16 -15.38 58.14
N ARG A 87 -1.99 -16.01 58.25
CA ARG A 87 -1.15 -16.31 57.10
C ARG A 87 -0.70 -17.75 57.17
N VAL A 88 -0.99 -18.49 56.11
CA VAL A 88 -0.57 -19.88 55.96
C VAL A 88 0.62 -19.95 55.02
N THR A 89 1.64 -20.74 55.37
CA THR A 89 2.75 -21.00 54.44
C THR A 89 2.37 -22.04 53.39
N LYS A 90 3.04 -21.99 52.23
CA LYS A 90 2.76 -22.97 51.17
C LYS A 90 2.97 -24.40 51.69
N PRO A 91 2.04 -25.33 51.41
CA PRO A 91 2.17 -26.70 51.86
C PRO A 91 3.38 -27.37 51.23
N LYS A 92 4.08 -28.19 52.02
CA LYS A 92 5.16 -29.03 51.50
C LYS A 92 4.58 -30.27 50.82
N ILE A 93 4.84 -30.37 49.53
CA ILE A 93 4.43 -31.49 48.67
C ILE A 93 5.64 -32.42 48.47
N PRO A 94 5.46 -33.75 48.49
CA PRO A 94 6.51 -34.71 48.16
C PRO A 94 7.13 -34.46 46.78
N GLU A 95 8.46 -34.64 46.65
CA GLU A 95 9.18 -34.34 45.41
C GLU A 95 8.69 -35.12 44.19
N GLN A 96 8.19 -36.34 44.37
CA GLN A 96 7.65 -37.16 43.28
C GLN A 96 6.44 -36.49 42.61
N ILE A 97 5.52 -35.94 43.42
CA ILE A 97 4.34 -35.24 42.91
C ILE A 97 4.75 -33.91 42.28
N ARG A 98 5.71 -33.19 42.88
CA ARG A 98 6.24 -31.94 42.34
C ARG A 98 6.82 -32.13 40.94
N LYS A 99 7.63 -33.17 40.72
CA LYS A 99 8.23 -33.47 39.40
C LYS A 99 7.17 -33.82 38.36
N ASN A 100 6.20 -34.66 38.72
CA ASN A 100 5.11 -35.01 37.79
C ASN A 100 4.27 -33.79 37.42
N TYR A 101 4.04 -32.90 38.37
CA TYR A 101 3.29 -31.67 38.17
C TYR A 101 4.03 -30.69 37.23
N GLU A 102 5.33 -30.48 37.46
CA GLU A 102 6.18 -29.65 36.60
C GLU A 102 6.20 -30.17 35.16
N LEU A 103 6.28 -31.49 34.97
CA LEU A 103 6.17 -32.11 33.64
C LEU A 103 4.79 -31.86 33.02
N MET A 104 3.70 -32.11 33.75
CA MET A 104 2.34 -31.90 33.22
C MET A 104 2.07 -30.45 32.83
N GLU A 105 2.48 -29.47 33.65
CA GLU A 105 2.34 -28.05 33.31
C GLU A 105 3.18 -27.66 32.10
N SER A 106 4.38 -28.21 31.98
CA SER A 106 5.22 -27.98 30.81
C SER A 106 4.55 -28.49 29.53
N GLU A 107 3.92 -29.67 29.58
CA GLU A 107 3.20 -30.25 28.44
C GLU A 107 1.91 -29.49 28.14
N LYS A 108 1.15 -29.08 29.16
CA LYS A 108 -0.06 -28.25 29.00
C LYS A 108 0.27 -26.90 28.36
N THR A 109 1.35 -26.28 28.78
CA THR A 109 1.85 -25.02 28.21
C THR A 109 2.29 -25.22 26.76
N LYS A 110 3.03 -26.29 26.45
CA LYS A 110 3.41 -26.63 25.06
C LYS A 110 2.19 -26.85 24.17
N LEU A 111 1.17 -27.55 24.66
CA LEU A 111 -0.08 -27.78 23.93
C LEU A 111 -0.77 -26.45 23.62
N LEU A 112 -0.92 -25.57 24.62
CA LEU A 112 -1.51 -24.24 24.44
C LEU A 112 -0.74 -23.40 23.42
N ILE A 113 0.60 -23.41 23.49
CA ILE A 113 1.46 -22.72 22.53
C ILE A 113 1.27 -23.32 21.12
N ALA A 114 1.21 -24.64 20.99
CA ALA A 114 1.02 -25.30 19.70
C ALA A 114 -0.33 -24.94 19.07
N VAL A 115 -1.41 -24.92 19.86
CA VAL A 115 -2.75 -24.50 19.41
C VAL A 115 -2.73 -23.05 18.95
N GLU A 116 -2.12 -22.15 19.73
CA GLU A 116 -2.09 -20.74 19.35
C GLU A 116 -1.20 -20.50 18.13
N LYS A 117 -0.09 -21.23 18.02
CA LYS A 117 0.77 -21.22 16.83
C LYS A 117 0.03 -21.70 15.58
N GLN A 118 -0.80 -22.74 15.70
CA GLN A 118 -1.64 -23.20 14.59
C GLN A 118 -2.58 -22.08 14.11
N LYS A 119 -3.25 -21.39 15.03
CA LYS A 119 -4.10 -20.24 14.67
C LYS A 119 -3.33 -19.12 13.99
N VAL A 120 -2.12 -18.80 14.46
CA VAL A 120 -1.28 -17.78 13.81
C VAL A 120 -0.94 -18.19 12.38
N VAL A 121 -0.54 -19.45 12.15
CA VAL A 121 -0.23 -19.96 10.81
C VAL A 121 -1.46 -19.89 9.89
N GLU A 122 -2.65 -20.25 10.38
CA GLU A 122 -3.89 -20.12 9.61
C GLU A 122 -4.18 -18.67 9.21
N ARG A 123 -4.02 -17.73 10.16
CA ARG A 123 -4.20 -16.29 9.90
C ARG A 123 -3.15 -15.70 8.97
N GLU A 124 -1.90 -16.13 9.08
CA GLU A 124 -0.82 -15.73 8.17
C GLU A 124 -1.12 -16.22 6.75
N ALA A 125 -1.55 -17.47 6.58
CA ALA A 125 -1.93 -18.02 5.28
C ALA A 125 -3.12 -17.26 4.66
N GLU A 126 -4.14 -16.88 5.46
CA GLU A 126 -5.23 -16.00 4.99
C GLU A 126 -4.71 -14.62 4.56
N THR A 127 -3.77 -14.06 5.33
CA THR A 127 -3.19 -12.73 5.07
C THR A 127 -2.35 -12.75 3.80
N ASP A 128 -1.54 -13.78 3.58
CA ASP A 128 -0.73 -13.95 2.38
C ASP A 128 -1.59 -14.12 1.14
N ARG A 129 -2.70 -14.87 1.22
CA ARG A 129 -3.67 -14.97 0.11
C ARG A 129 -4.26 -13.61 -0.25
N LYS A 130 -4.68 -12.82 0.73
CA LYS A 130 -5.20 -11.47 0.50
C LYS A 130 -4.14 -10.54 -0.08
N ARG A 131 -2.91 -10.63 0.43
CA ARG A 131 -1.77 -9.84 -0.07
C ARG A 131 -1.46 -10.17 -1.52
N ALA A 132 -1.47 -11.45 -1.89
CA ALA A 132 -1.25 -11.88 -3.28
C ALA A 132 -2.35 -11.36 -4.22
N LEU A 133 -3.61 -11.35 -3.78
CA LEU A 133 -4.73 -10.81 -4.55
C LEU A 133 -4.60 -9.29 -4.75
N ILE A 134 -4.27 -8.56 -3.69
CA ILE A 134 -4.05 -7.10 -3.73
C ILE A 134 -2.89 -6.77 -4.68
N GLU A 135 -1.78 -7.52 -4.63
CA GLU A 135 -0.64 -7.26 -5.52
C GLU A 135 -0.99 -7.57 -6.99
N ALA A 136 -1.71 -8.67 -7.25
CA ALA A 136 -2.18 -8.98 -8.61
C ALA A 136 -3.12 -7.89 -9.15
N GLU A 137 -4.05 -7.39 -8.33
CA GLU A 137 -4.96 -6.30 -8.71
C GLU A 137 -4.19 -5.00 -8.98
N LYS A 138 -3.24 -4.65 -8.11
CA LYS A 138 -2.37 -3.49 -8.27
C LYS A 138 -1.58 -3.55 -9.59
N VAL A 139 -0.98 -4.70 -9.91
CA VAL A 139 -0.25 -4.88 -11.18
C VAL A 139 -1.18 -4.72 -12.38
N SER A 140 -2.40 -5.26 -12.30
CA SER A 140 -3.42 -5.08 -13.34
C SER A 140 -3.80 -3.61 -13.54
N GLN A 141 -4.05 -2.87 -12.45
CA GLN A 141 -4.36 -1.44 -12.49
C GLN A 141 -3.20 -0.61 -13.06
N VAL A 142 -1.96 -0.87 -12.62
CA VAL A 142 -0.76 -0.19 -13.16
C VAL A 142 -0.61 -0.47 -14.66
N SER A 143 -0.82 -1.71 -15.09
CA SER A 143 -0.75 -2.08 -16.51
C SER A 143 -1.82 -1.36 -17.34
N LYS A 144 -3.03 -1.21 -16.80
CA LYS A 144 -4.11 -0.44 -17.44
C LYS A 144 -3.74 1.03 -17.61
N ILE A 145 -3.21 1.67 -16.56
CA ILE A 145 -2.76 3.08 -16.61
C ILE A 145 -1.64 3.24 -17.64
N GLN A 146 -0.64 2.35 -17.64
CA GLN A 146 0.45 2.38 -18.62
C GLN A 146 -0.06 2.21 -20.05
N TRP A 147 -1.06 1.35 -20.25
CA TRP A 147 -1.71 1.16 -21.55
C TRP A 147 -2.45 2.42 -21.99
N GLU A 148 -3.26 3.02 -21.10
CA GLU A 148 -3.97 4.28 -21.37
C GLU A 148 -3.00 5.42 -21.72
N GLN A 149 -1.88 5.54 -21.01
CA GLN A 149 -0.82 6.50 -21.34
C GLN A 149 -0.26 6.28 -22.76
N LYS A 150 0.03 5.03 -23.14
CA LYS A 150 0.53 4.70 -24.48
C LYS A 150 -0.49 5.01 -25.57
N VAL A 151 -1.77 4.73 -25.33
CA VAL A 151 -2.86 5.05 -26.28
C VAL A 151 -2.95 6.57 -26.45
N MET A 152 -2.96 7.32 -25.35
CA MET A 152 -3.00 8.79 -25.37
C MET A 152 -1.79 9.38 -26.11
N GLU A 153 -0.59 8.82 -25.91
CA GLU A 153 0.61 9.25 -26.62
C GLU A 153 0.48 9.02 -28.13
N LYS A 154 -0.01 7.84 -28.55
CA LYS A 154 -0.22 7.52 -29.96
C LYS A 154 -1.30 8.37 -30.61
N GLU A 155 -2.40 8.64 -29.90
CA GLU A 155 -3.43 9.57 -30.38
C GLU A 155 -2.90 10.99 -30.51
N SER A 156 -2.08 11.43 -29.56
CA SER A 156 -1.42 12.75 -29.61
C SER A 156 -0.46 12.83 -30.80
N GLN A 157 0.35 11.80 -31.03
CA GLN A 157 1.22 11.70 -32.22
C GLN A 157 0.41 11.79 -33.51
N LYS A 158 -0.70 11.04 -33.61
CA LYS A 158 -1.59 11.10 -34.77
C LYS A 158 -2.15 12.50 -35.00
N LYS A 159 -2.58 13.19 -33.95
CA LYS A 159 -3.09 14.58 -34.03
C LYS A 159 -2.01 15.54 -34.51
N ILE A 160 -0.78 15.43 -33.99
CA ILE A 160 0.35 16.25 -34.42
C ILE A 160 0.63 16.04 -35.90
N SER A 161 0.72 14.78 -36.36
CA SER A 161 0.93 14.49 -37.78
C SER A 161 -0.18 15.04 -38.67
N MET A 162 -1.45 14.96 -38.26
CA MET A 162 -2.55 15.55 -39.02
C MET A 162 -2.41 17.08 -39.13
N ILE A 163 -2.02 17.77 -38.05
CA ILE A 163 -1.76 19.21 -38.05
C ILE A 163 -0.56 19.54 -38.95
N GLU A 164 0.51 18.75 -38.91
CA GLU A 164 1.68 18.91 -39.78
C GLU A 164 1.33 18.75 -41.25
N ASP A 165 0.52 17.74 -41.60
CA ASP A 165 0.04 17.52 -42.97
C ASP A 165 -0.84 18.69 -43.46
N GLU A 166 -1.75 19.17 -42.60
CA GLU A 166 -2.61 20.32 -42.92
C GLU A 166 -1.79 21.60 -43.10
N THR A 167 -0.85 21.86 -42.20
CA THR A 167 0.04 23.03 -42.30
C THR A 167 0.95 22.95 -43.51
N TYR A 168 1.48 21.77 -43.85
CA TYR A 168 2.26 21.56 -45.06
C TYR A 168 1.42 21.80 -46.32
N ARG A 169 0.20 21.25 -46.39
CA ARG A 169 -0.74 21.49 -47.50
C ARG A 169 -1.06 22.97 -47.65
N ALA A 170 -1.37 23.66 -46.55
CA ALA A 170 -1.66 25.08 -46.54
C ALA A 170 -0.46 25.91 -47.03
N LYS A 171 0.76 25.55 -46.59
CA LYS A 171 2.00 26.19 -47.02
C LYS A 171 2.26 26.00 -48.52
N GLN A 172 2.14 24.77 -49.02
CA GLN A 172 2.33 24.49 -50.46
C GLN A 172 1.31 25.24 -51.31
N LYS A 173 0.05 25.28 -50.87
CA LYS A 173 -0.99 26.05 -51.53
C LYS A 173 -0.66 27.54 -51.56
N ALA A 174 -0.25 28.12 -50.43
CA ALA A 174 0.13 29.53 -50.35
C ALA A 174 1.31 29.87 -51.28
N ILE A 175 2.31 28.99 -51.41
CA ILE A 175 3.44 29.17 -52.34
C ILE A 175 2.95 29.10 -53.79
N ALA A 176 2.11 28.12 -54.13
CA ALA A 176 1.55 27.99 -55.47
C ALA A 176 0.68 29.19 -55.86
N ASP A 177 -0.18 29.65 -54.95
CA ASP A 177 -1.04 30.82 -55.12
C ASP A 177 -0.20 32.11 -55.28
N ALA A 178 0.86 32.27 -54.48
CA ALA A 178 1.79 33.40 -54.62
C ALA A 178 2.51 33.38 -55.98
N ALA A 179 3.03 32.22 -56.40
CA ALA A 179 3.70 32.08 -57.70
C ALA A 179 2.74 32.33 -58.87
N PHE A 180 1.48 31.87 -58.76
CA PHE A 180 0.43 32.16 -59.73
C PHE A 180 0.15 33.67 -59.81
N TYR A 181 -0.02 34.33 -58.65
CA TYR A 181 -0.26 35.77 -58.59
C TYR A 181 0.88 36.59 -59.20
N THR A 182 2.14 36.24 -58.90
CA THR A 182 3.32 36.90 -59.49
C THR A 182 3.32 36.76 -61.01
N LYS A 183 3.16 35.54 -61.54
CA LYS A 183 3.12 35.30 -62.99
C LYS A 183 1.95 36.01 -63.67
N GLN A 184 0.79 36.08 -63.01
CA GLN A 184 -0.37 36.80 -63.52
C GLN A 184 -0.08 38.31 -63.64
N LYS A 185 0.52 38.91 -62.60
CA LYS A 185 0.92 40.32 -62.62
C LYS A 185 2.00 40.61 -63.66
N GLU A 186 2.98 39.73 -63.81
CA GLU A 186 3.98 39.82 -64.87
C GLU A 186 3.34 39.72 -66.25
N ALA A 187 2.42 38.79 -66.47
CA ALA A 187 1.70 38.65 -67.74
C ALA A 187 0.89 39.90 -68.07
N ASP A 188 0.20 40.50 -67.09
CA ASP A 188 -0.55 41.73 -67.28
C ASP A 188 0.36 42.95 -67.52
N ALA A 189 1.49 43.05 -66.81
CA ALA A 189 2.50 44.08 -67.07
C ALA A 189 3.13 43.95 -68.47
N ASN A 190 3.42 42.72 -68.88
CA ASN A 190 3.96 42.41 -70.20
C ASN A 190 2.97 42.81 -71.33
N LYS A 191 1.66 42.66 -71.14
CA LYS A 191 0.67 43.15 -72.11
C LYS A 191 0.76 44.67 -72.32
N ILE A 192 1.08 45.43 -71.27
CA ILE A 192 1.21 46.90 -71.34
C ILE A 192 2.56 47.30 -71.94
N ILE A 193 3.64 46.61 -71.56
CA ILE A 193 5.02 46.93 -72.01
C ILE A 193 5.23 46.52 -73.47
N PHE A 194 4.69 45.38 -73.90
CA PHE A 194 4.83 44.88 -75.27
C PHE A 194 3.84 45.57 -76.22
N THR A 195 4.01 46.88 -76.41
CA THR A 195 3.42 47.60 -77.53
C THR A 195 4.12 47.20 -78.83
N ARG A 196 3.40 47.33 -79.95
CA ARG A 196 3.90 46.93 -81.27
C ARG A 196 5.19 47.67 -81.64
N GLU A 197 5.29 48.96 -81.29
CA GLU A 197 6.49 49.76 -81.53
C GLU A 197 7.68 49.30 -80.66
N TYR A 198 7.45 48.96 -79.40
CA TYR A 198 8.52 48.48 -78.50
C TYR A 198 9.08 47.11 -78.95
N LEU A 199 8.22 46.22 -79.45
CA LEU A 199 8.64 44.95 -80.03
C LEU A 199 9.47 45.13 -81.31
N GLU A 200 9.12 46.11 -82.15
CA GLU A 200 9.89 46.45 -83.35
C GLU A 200 11.28 46.99 -82.99
N VAL A 201 11.38 47.94 -82.05
CA VAL A 201 12.67 48.46 -81.56
C VAL A 201 13.52 47.33 -80.99
N LYS A 202 12.94 46.48 -80.15
CA LYS A 202 13.66 45.34 -79.55
C LYS A 202 14.08 44.31 -80.60
N LYS A 203 13.27 44.07 -81.63
CA LYS A 203 13.62 43.23 -82.79
C LYS A 203 14.81 43.83 -83.53
N PHE A 204 14.80 45.14 -83.83
CA PHE A 204 15.92 45.81 -84.50
C PHE A 204 17.18 45.82 -83.63
N GLU A 205 17.07 46.00 -82.32
CA GLU A 205 18.20 45.94 -81.39
C GLU A 205 18.80 44.52 -81.33
N ALA A 206 17.96 43.49 -81.28
CA ALA A 206 18.41 42.09 -81.32
C ALA A 206 19.05 41.74 -82.67
N ILE A 207 18.48 42.19 -83.79
CA ILE A 207 19.07 42.03 -85.13
C ILE A 207 20.42 42.75 -85.19
N SER A 208 20.51 43.99 -84.71
CA SER A 208 21.74 44.79 -84.70
C SER A 208 22.85 44.13 -83.89
N LYS A 209 22.55 43.66 -82.66
CA LYS A 209 23.51 42.95 -81.80
C LYS A 209 23.97 41.62 -82.39
N ASN A 210 23.11 40.95 -83.15
CA ASN A 210 23.43 39.65 -83.77
C ASN A 210 23.98 39.78 -85.20
N ASN A 211 24.08 41.00 -85.75
CA ASN A 211 24.57 41.24 -87.11
C ASN A 211 26.11 41.27 -87.11
N LYS A 212 26.74 40.15 -87.48
CA LYS A 212 28.16 40.12 -87.84
C LYS A 212 28.28 40.52 -89.31
N ILE A 213 28.83 41.70 -89.58
CA ILE A 213 29.02 42.23 -90.93
C ILE A 213 30.19 41.46 -91.59
N TYR A 214 29.91 40.72 -92.66
CA TYR A 214 30.91 40.03 -93.49
C TYR A 214 31.12 40.82 -94.80
N PHE A 215 32.37 41.19 -95.14
CA PHE A 215 32.71 41.87 -96.40
C PHE A 215 33.42 40.90 -97.37
N GLY A 216 32.94 40.78 -98.63
CA GLY A 216 33.56 40.00 -99.70
C GLY A 216 32.68 39.87 -100.96
N ASN A 217 33.27 39.61 -102.13
CA ASN A 217 32.65 39.66 -103.47
C ASN A 217 31.54 38.61 -103.77
N ASN A 218 31.03 37.88 -102.77
CA ASN A 218 29.84 37.04 -102.88
C ASN A 218 29.18 36.89 -101.51
N ILE A 219 28.09 37.63 -101.28
CA ILE A 219 27.31 37.57 -100.04
C ILE A 219 26.04 36.73 -100.32
N PRO A 220 25.78 35.63 -99.58
CA PRO A 220 24.53 34.90 -99.64
C PRO A 220 23.38 35.75 -99.09
N ASN A 221 22.27 35.85 -99.82
CA ASN A 221 21.02 36.46 -99.34
C ASN A 221 20.46 35.65 -98.16
N MET A 222 20.89 35.98 -96.94
CA MET A 222 20.36 35.39 -95.71
C MET A 222 19.83 36.45 -94.76
N PHE A 223 19.34 37.57 -95.27
CA PHE A 223 18.49 38.47 -94.52
C PHE A 223 17.50 39.10 -95.49
N ILE A 224 16.23 39.16 -95.08
CA ILE A 224 15.05 39.59 -95.84
C ILE A 224 14.37 38.43 -96.59
N ASP A 225 13.77 37.50 -95.85
CA ASP A 225 12.39 37.14 -96.17
C ASP A 225 11.64 36.65 -94.92
N SER A 226 10.90 37.56 -94.28
CA SER A 226 10.12 37.26 -93.07
C SER A 226 8.70 36.79 -93.38
N ASN A 227 8.37 36.52 -94.65
CA ASN A 227 7.04 36.03 -95.05
C ASN A 227 6.98 34.53 -95.40
N ALA A 228 8.12 33.84 -95.54
CA ALA A 228 8.13 32.41 -95.87
C ALA A 228 7.98 31.46 -94.66
N ALA A 229 8.27 31.93 -93.44
CA ALA A 229 8.28 31.06 -92.25
C ALA A 229 6.87 30.78 -91.67
N PHE A 230 5.85 31.60 -91.98
CA PHE A 230 4.48 31.39 -91.50
C PHE A 230 3.72 30.31 -92.29
N ALA A 231 4.15 29.96 -93.50
CA ALA A 231 3.49 28.91 -94.30
C ALA A 231 3.77 27.49 -93.78
N ASN A 232 4.93 27.25 -93.16
CA ASN A 232 5.33 25.90 -92.72
C ASN A 232 4.76 25.48 -91.36
N LEU A 233 4.23 26.41 -90.56
CA LEU A 233 3.65 26.10 -89.25
C LEU A 233 2.19 25.64 -89.34
N GLU A 234 1.41 26.12 -90.33
CA GLU A 234 0.02 25.67 -90.51
C GLU A 234 -0.10 24.23 -91.04
N GLU A 235 0.88 23.72 -91.80
CA GLU A 235 0.86 22.32 -92.27
C GLU A 235 1.18 21.32 -91.16
N SER A 236 2.05 21.68 -90.20
CA SER A 236 2.40 20.79 -89.07
C SER A 236 1.28 20.58 -88.06
N ASN A 237 0.33 21.53 -87.94
CA ASN A 237 -0.76 21.45 -86.98
C ASN A 237 -2.01 20.71 -87.51
N LYS A 238 -2.01 20.29 -88.79
CA LYS A 238 -3.07 19.45 -89.39
C LYS A 238 -2.76 17.95 -89.39
N LYS A 239 -1.52 17.52 -89.08
CA LYS A 239 -1.07 16.11 -89.09
C LYS A 239 -0.99 15.44 -87.71
N GLY A 240 -1.49 16.10 -86.66
CA GLY A 240 -1.49 15.58 -85.28
C GLY A 240 -2.89 15.48 -84.66
N LYS A 241 -3.87 14.94 -85.40
CA LYS A 241 -5.12 14.40 -84.85
C LYS A 241 -5.07 12.88 -84.89
#